data_AF-A0A1G5QNU5-F1
#
_entry.id   AF-A0A1G5QNU5-F1
#
_cell.length_a   1.000
_cell.length_b   1.000
_cell.length_c   1.000
_cell.angle_alpha   90.00
_cell.angle_beta   90.00
_cell.angle_gamma   90.00
#
_symmetry.space_group_name_H-M   'P 1'
#
loop_
_entity.id
_entity.type
_entity.pdbx_description
1 polymer ?
#
loop_
_entity_poly.entity_id
_entity_poly.type
_entity_poly.pdbx_seq_one_letter_code
_entity_poly.pdbx_strand_id
1 'polypeptide(L)'
;MFDLGWTELLVIGVVALIVVGPKDLPVLFRNVGRFVGKARGMANEFSRAMHQAADESGVNDMAKGLKTATNPVGSAMDGVKEAAKDIASTFDPKEFSADLSDERAEDARKIQQATAEAATARKEADAGAAAPEKKADT
;
A
#
# COMPACT_ATOMS: atom_id res chain seq x y z
N MET A 1 14.73 5.36 -26.88
CA MET A 1 15.81 5.20 -27.89
C MET A 1 17.02 4.40 -27.39
N PHE A 2 16.87 3.61 -26.31
CA PHE A 2 17.66 2.41 -26.04
C PHE A 2 16.70 1.41 -25.40
N ASP A 3 16.16 0.50 -26.21
CA ASP A 3 15.25 -0.53 -25.72
C ASP A 3 16.12 -1.65 -25.14
N LEU A 4 16.40 -1.60 -23.83
CA LEU A 4 17.07 -2.67 -23.08
C LEU A 4 16.14 -3.88 -22.94
N GLY A 5 15.67 -4.39 -24.07
CA GLY A 5 14.81 -5.55 -24.18
C GLY A 5 15.60 -6.85 -24.32
N TRP A 6 14.88 -7.97 -24.30
CA TRP A 6 15.44 -9.30 -24.53
C TRP A 6 16.17 -9.42 -25.87
N THR A 7 15.64 -8.76 -26.91
CA THR A 7 16.23 -8.77 -28.25
C THR A 7 17.60 -8.09 -28.28
N GLU A 8 17.76 -6.95 -27.62
CA GLU A 8 19.02 -6.19 -27.58
C GLU A 8 20.12 -6.98 -26.86
N LEU A 9 19.77 -7.62 -25.74
CA LEU A 9 20.69 -8.52 -25.03
C LEU A 9 21.13 -9.70 -25.90
N LEU A 10 20.24 -10.23 -26.73
CA LEU A 10 20.55 -11.32 -27.66
C LEU A 10 21.55 -10.84 -28.73
N VAL A 11 21.34 -9.65 -29.30
CA VAL A 11 22.26 -9.03 -30.27
C VAL A 11 23.64 -8.80 -29.65
N ILE A 12 23.70 -8.23 -28.44
CA ILE A 12 24.95 -8.03 -27.71
C ILE A 12 25.64 -9.37 -27.43
N GLY A 13 24.87 -10.41 -27.07
CA GLY A 13 25.38 -11.77 -26.87
C GLY A 13 26.03 -12.33 -28.14
N VAL A 14 25.38 -12.18 -29.30
CA VAL A 14 25.93 -12.63 -30.59
C VAL A 14 27.21 -11.86 -30.93
N VAL A 15 27.22 -10.53 -30.79
CA VAL A 15 28.42 -9.72 -31.04
C VAL A 15 29.56 -10.14 -30.10
N ALA A 16 29.28 -10.36 -28.82
CA ALA A 16 30.27 -10.81 -27.85
C ALA A 16 30.82 -12.21 -28.21
N LEU A 17 29.99 -13.13 -28.70
CA LEU A 17 30.44 -14.45 -29.18
C LEU A 17 31.37 -14.34 -30.40
N ILE A 18 31.14 -13.39 -31.30
CA ILE A 18 31.99 -13.18 -32.48
C ILE A 18 33.34 -12.56 -32.08
N VAL A 19 33.29 -11.52 -31.23
CA VAL A 19 34.49 -10.74 -30.87
C VAL A 19 35.40 -11.50 -29.91
N VAL A 20 34.82 -12.10 -28.86
CA VAL A 20 35.57 -12.80 -27.81
C VAL A 20 35.74 -14.28 -28.13
N GLY A 21 34.75 -14.87 -28.82
CA GLY A 21 34.72 -16.30 -29.10
C GLY A 21 33.81 -17.09 -28.16
N PRO A 22 33.10 -18.12 -28.65
CA PRO A 22 32.13 -18.89 -27.87
C PRO A 22 32.74 -19.73 -26.73
N LYS A 23 34.04 -20.05 -26.81
CA LYS A 23 34.76 -20.81 -25.79
C LYS A 23 35.32 -19.93 -24.67
N ASP A 24 35.64 -18.67 -24.99
CA ASP A 24 36.32 -17.78 -24.04
C ASP A 24 35.33 -16.99 -23.18
N LEU A 25 34.15 -16.64 -23.71
CA LEU A 25 33.06 -16.03 -22.93
C LEU A 25 32.72 -16.76 -21.61
N PRO A 26 32.47 -18.09 -21.60
CA PRO A 26 32.15 -18.78 -20.35
C PRO A 26 33.33 -18.80 -19.35
N VAL A 27 34.56 -18.79 -19.85
CA VAL A 27 35.76 -18.69 -19.00
C VAL A 27 35.88 -17.28 -18.41
N LEU A 28 35.63 -16.24 -19.20
CA LEU A 28 35.59 -14.84 -18.73
C LEU A 28 34.53 -14.65 -17.64
N PHE A 29 33.30 -15.14 -17.86
CA PHE A 29 32.25 -15.06 -16.84
C PHE A 29 32.61 -15.81 -15.56
N ARG A 30 33.28 -16.96 -15.67
CA ARG A 30 33.78 -17.71 -14.49
C ARG A 30 34.81 -16.89 -13.71
N ASN A 31 35.72 -16.21 -14.41
CA ASN A 31 36.78 -15.43 -13.80
C ASN A 31 36.24 -14.16 -13.14
N VAL A 32 35.40 -13.41 -13.86
CA VAL A 32 34.70 -12.23 -13.32
C VAL A 32 33.82 -12.63 -12.15
N GLY A 33 33.04 -13.71 -12.29
CA GLY A 33 32.18 -14.22 -11.21
C GLY A 33 32.96 -14.61 -9.97
N ARG A 34 34.14 -15.21 -10.10
CA ARG A 34 35.02 -15.53 -8.96
C ARG A 34 35.55 -14.27 -8.27
N PHE A 35 35.91 -13.24 -9.05
CA PHE A 35 36.38 -11.97 -8.51
C PHE A 35 35.24 -11.23 -7.78
N VAL A 36 34.08 -11.10 -8.42
CA VAL A 36 32.87 -10.51 -7.83
C VAL A 36 32.43 -11.27 -6.59
N GLY A 37 32.47 -12.61 -6.61
CA GLY A 37 32.13 -13.44 -5.46
C GLY A 37 33.06 -13.20 -4.26
N LYS A 38 34.38 -13.10 -4.50
CA LYS A 38 35.35 -12.75 -3.45
C LYS A 38 35.11 -11.34 -2.92
N ALA A 39 34.94 -10.36 -3.81
CA ALA A 39 34.68 -8.97 -3.43
C ALA A 39 33.38 -8.87 -2.60
N ARG A 40 32.33 -9.61 -2.98
CA ARG A 40 31.06 -9.65 -2.22
C ARG A 40 31.23 -10.31 -0.85
N GLY A 41 32.02 -11.37 -0.75
CA GLY A 41 32.39 -11.97 0.54
C GLY A 41 33.10 -10.97 1.44
N MET A 42 34.09 -10.25 0.91
CA MET A 42 34.82 -9.21 1.65
C MET A 42 33.91 -8.04 2.05
N ALA A 43 33.00 -7.60 1.18
CA ALA A 43 32.02 -6.56 1.48
C ALA A 43 31.05 -6.99 2.58
N ASN A 44 30.63 -8.25 2.61
CA ASN A 44 29.79 -8.78 3.68
C ASN A 44 30.51 -8.81 5.03
N GLU A 45 31.80 -9.17 5.04
CA GLU A 45 32.61 -9.15 6.26
C GLU A 45 32.84 -7.72 6.76
N PHE A 46 33.16 -6.79 5.84
CA PHE A 46 33.28 -5.37 6.16
C PHE A 46 31.97 -4.78 6.67
N SER A 47 30.84 -5.12 6.04
CA SER A 47 29.52 -4.69 6.50
C SER A 47 29.24 -5.21 7.91
N ARG A 48 29.52 -6.48 8.22
CA ARG A 48 29.36 -7.04 9.58
C ARG A 48 30.26 -6.33 10.59
N ALA A 49 31.54 -6.16 10.29
CA ALA A 49 32.50 -5.49 11.16
C ALA A 49 32.13 -4.01 11.36
N MET A 50 31.69 -3.32 10.31
CA MET A 50 31.24 -1.94 10.37
C MET A 50 29.92 -1.80 11.14
N HIS A 51 28.98 -2.74 11.03
CA HIS A 51 27.77 -2.75 11.84
C HIS A 51 28.10 -2.96 13.32
N GLN A 52 28.98 -3.90 13.64
CA GLN A 52 29.47 -4.13 15.00
C GLN A 52 30.15 -2.87 15.58
N ALA A 53 31.01 -2.23 14.79
CA ALA A 53 31.70 -1.01 15.19
C ALA A 53 30.78 0.22 15.25
N ALA A 54 29.74 0.29 14.42
CA ALA A 54 28.75 1.37 14.39
C ALA A 54 27.74 1.28 15.54
N ASP A 55 27.53 0.09 16.09
CA ASP A 55 26.75 -0.11 17.32
C ASP A 55 27.55 0.33 18.58
N GLU A 56 28.89 0.31 18.51
CA GLU A 56 29.78 0.75 19.61
C GLU A 56 30.30 2.19 19.50
N SER A 57 30.43 2.71 18.28
CA SER A 57 30.84 4.09 17.98
C SER A 57 29.77 4.69 17.08
N GLY A 58 29.27 5.91 17.36
CA GLY A 58 28.08 6.55 16.73
C GLY A 58 28.09 6.80 15.21
N VAL A 59 28.69 5.92 14.41
CA VAL A 59 28.78 5.89 12.95
C VAL A 59 27.42 5.63 12.29
N ASN A 60 26.42 5.23 13.07
CA ASN A 60 25.04 5.04 12.59
C ASN A 60 24.45 6.32 11.96
N ASP A 61 24.85 7.51 12.47
CA ASP A 61 24.42 8.80 11.92
C ASP A 61 25.06 9.10 10.55
N MET A 62 26.33 8.72 10.32
CA MET A 62 26.97 8.83 9.01
C MET A 62 26.36 7.87 7.99
N ALA A 63 26.06 6.63 8.41
CA ALA A 63 25.39 5.65 7.55
C ALA A 63 23.98 6.11 7.14
N LYS A 64 23.25 6.77 8.06
CA LYS A 64 21.96 7.42 7.76
C LYS A 64 22.11 8.56 6.76
N GLY A 65 23.05 9.47 6.97
CA GLY A 65 23.31 10.58 6.06
C GLY A 65 23.66 10.14 4.64
N LEU A 66 24.51 9.11 4.50
CA LEU A 66 24.88 8.56 3.20
C LEU A 66 23.72 7.82 2.52
N LYS A 67 22.90 7.10 3.30
CA LYS A 67 21.72 6.39 2.78
C LYS A 67 20.63 7.35 2.32
N THR A 68 20.44 8.47 3.01
CA THR A 68 19.57 9.57 2.57
C THR A 68 20.11 10.25 1.31
N ALA A 69 21.43 10.49 1.23
CA ALA A 69 22.05 11.11 0.05
C ALA A 69 22.01 10.22 -1.21
N THR A 70 21.99 8.89 -1.06
CA THR A 70 22.04 7.94 -2.18
C THR A 70 20.68 7.37 -2.58
N ASN A 71 19.62 7.57 -1.77
CA ASN A 71 18.27 7.12 -2.10
C ASN A 71 17.26 8.30 -2.17
N PRO A 72 17.22 9.05 -3.30
CA PRO A 72 16.31 10.19 -3.46
C PRO A 72 14.82 9.81 -3.36
N VAL A 73 14.47 8.55 -3.67
CA VAL A 73 13.12 8.02 -3.52
C VAL A 73 12.76 7.81 -2.05
N GLY A 74 13.69 7.33 -1.23
CA GLY A 74 13.49 7.16 0.21
C GLY A 74 13.19 8.50 0.90
N SER A 75 13.98 9.53 0.61
CA SER A 75 13.76 10.87 1.15
C SER A 75 12.44 11.49 0.67
N ALA A 76 12.06 11.27 -0.58
CA ALA A 76 10.76 11.72 -1.09
C ALA A 76 9.59 10.99 -0.39
N MET A 77 9.72 9.68 -0.16
CA MET A 77 8.69 8.90 0.55
C MET A 77 8.58 9.28 2.02
N ASP A 78 9.70 9.59 2.69
CA ASP A 78 9.67 10.09 4.07
C ASP A 78 8.95 11.44 4.15
N GLY A 79 9.19 12.36 3.21
CA GLY A 79 8.47 13.63 3.13
C GLY A 79 6.97 13.47 2.86
N VAL A 80 6.59 12.52 1.99
CA VAL A 80 5.18 12.17 1.74
C VAL A 80 4.53 11.56 2.99
N LYS A 81 5.26 10.72 3.72
CA LYS A 81 4.77 10.09 4.95
C LYS A 81 4.60 11.10 6.09
N GLU A 82 5.53 12.04 6.22
CA GLU A 82 5.44 13.16 7.18
C GLU A 82 4.23 14.04 6.86
N ALA A 83 4.07 14.46 5.59
CA ALA A 83 2.92 15.25 5.15
C ALA A 83 1.59 14.51 5.35
N ALA A 84 1.55 13.21 5.06
CA ALA A 84 0.38 12.38 5.31
C ALA A 84 0.07 12.26 6.80
N LYS A 85 1.09 12.20 7.67
CA LYS A 85 0.92 12.16 9.13
C LYS A 85 0.41 13.49 9.68
N ASP A 86 0.93 14.63 9.20
CA ASP A 86 0.44 15.96 9.58
C ASP A 86 -1.01 16.17 9.15
N ILE A 87 -1.36 15.75 7.93
CA ILE A 87 -2.75 15.75 7.45
C ILE A 87 -3.60 14.84 8.35
N ALA A 88 -3.17 13.60 8.61
CA ALA A 88 -3.90 12.68 9.49
C ALA A 88 -4.03 13.18 10.95
N SER A 89 -3.10 14.01 11.42
CA SER A 89 -3.15 14.62 12.76
C SER A 89 -4.07 15.84 12.79
N THR A 90 -4.21 16.53 11.65
CA THR A 90 -5.11 17.68 11.47
C THR A 90 -6.54 17.24 11.20
N PHE A 91 -6.73 16.06 10.59
CA PHE A 91 -8.01 15.40 10.45
C PHE A 91 -8.29 14.56 11.70
N ASP A 92 -8.93 15.14 12.72
CA ASP A 92 -9.46 14.35 13.85
C ASP A 92 -10.70 13.58 13.37
N PRO A 93 -10.66 12.24 13.26
CA PRO A 93 -11.80 11.45 12.81
C PRO A 93 -13.01 11.61 13.73
N LYS A 94 -12.82 12.08 14.97
CA LYS A 94 -13.89 12.31 15.94
C LYS A 94 -14.81 13.45 15.54
N GLU A 95 -14.29 14.56 15.02
CA GLU A 95 -15.12 15.70 14.62
C GLU A 95 -16.00 15.35 13.42
N PHE A 96 -15.45 14.68 12.40
CA PHE A 96 -16.25 14.21 11.26
C PHE A 96 -17.23 13.07 11.62
N SER A 97 -16.90 12.24 12.61
CA SER A 97 -17.77 11.14 13.04
C SER A 97 -18.93 11.57 13.94
N ALA A 98 -18.77 12.68 14.69
CA ALA A 98 -19.79 13.21 15.57
C ALA A 98 -20.97 13.77 14.76
N ASP A 99 -20.71 14.67 13.81
CA ASP A 99 -21.75 15.29 12.97
C ASP A 99 -22.56 14.24 12.16
N LEU A 100 -21.88 13.22 11.64
CA LEU A 100 -22.52 12.11 10.91
C LEU A 100 -23.31 11.17 11.83
N SER A 101 -22.96 11.08 13.11
CA SER A 101 -23.64 10.21 14.07
C SER A 101 -24.95 10.82 14.57
N ASP A 102 -24.97 12.13 14.76
CA ASP A 102 -26.16 12.86 15.17
C ASP A 102 -27.17 12.97 14.02
N GLU A 103 -26.72 13.27 12.79
CA GLU A 103 -27.59 13.32 11.60
C GLU A 103 -28.22 11.94 11.28
N ARG A 104 -27.46 10.85 11.39
CA ARG A 104 -28.01 9.49 11.23
C ARG A 104 -28.96 9.09 12.35
N ALA A 105 -28.73 9.55 13.58
CA ALA A 105 -29.62 9.27 14.71
C ALA A 105 -30.97 9.98 14.54
N GLU A 106 -30.97 11.20 13.99
CA GLU A 106 -32.20 11.91 13.66
C GLU A 106 -32.96 11.27 12.51
N ASP A 107 -32.27 10.89 11.43
CA ASP A 107 -32.90 10.24 10.28
C ASP A 107 -33.47 8.86 10.64
N ALA A 108 -32.77 8.08 11.46
CA ALA A 108 -33.29 6.81 11.97
C ALA A 108 -34.57 7.00 12.78
N ARG A 109 -34.68 8.07 13.58
CA ARG A 109 -35.89 8.39 14.36
C ARG A 109 -37.06 8.80 13.46
N LYS A 110 -36.81 9.62 12.43
CA LYS A 110 -37.84 10.03 11.46
C LYS A 110 -38.40 8.84 10.68
N ILE A 111 -37.51 7.93 10.24
CA ILE A 111 -37.92 6.71 9.51
C ILE A 111 -38.73 5.79 10.44
N GLN A 112 -38.32 5.63 11.70
CA GLN A 112 -39.05 4.81 12.67
C GLN A 112 -40.44 5.38 12.99
N GLN A 113 -40.57 6.70 13.15
CA GLN A 113 -41.86 7.36 13.38
C GLN A 113 -42.79 7.23 12.18
N ALA A 114 -42.30 7.53 10.97
CA ALA A 114 -43.09 7.36 9.74
C ALA A 114 -43.52 5.90 9.51
N THR A 115 -42.66 4.94 9.87
CA THR A 115 -42.99 3.51 9.77
C THR A 115 -44.00 3.09 10.83
N ALA A 116 -43.91 3.63 12.05
CA ALA A 116 -44.88 3.37 13.11
C ALA A 116 -46.27 3.94 12.77
N GLU A 117 -46.33 5.17 12.23
CA GLU A 117 -47.57 5.81 11.77
C GLU A 117 -48.18 5.08 10.58
N ALA A 118 -47.36 4.63 9.62
CA ALA A 118 -47.84 3.82 8.51
C ALA A 118 -48.34 2.44 8.98
N ALA A 119 -47.73 1.85 10.02
CA ALA A 119 -48.16 0.59 10.59
C ALA A 119 -49.46 0.73 11.40
N THR A 120 -49.67 1.83 12.10
CA THR A 120 -50.95 2.11 12.79
C THR A 120 -52.06 2.40 11.80
N ALA A 121 -51.81 3.23 10.78
CA ALA A 121 -52.77 3.51 9.72
C ALA A 121 -53.20 2.25 8.96
N ARG A 122 -52.27 1.31 8.72
CA ARG A 122 -52.58 0.01 8.12
C ARG A 122 -53.42 -0.88 9.05
N LYS A 123 -53.13 -0.88 10.36
CA LYS A 123 -53.94 -1.63 11.35
C LYS A 123 -55.35 -1.06 11.51
N GLU A 124 -55.51 0.26 11.41
CA GLU A 124 -56.81 0.93 11.46
C GLU A 124 -57.62 0.71 10.18
N ALA A 125 -56.97 0.68 9.02
CA ALA A 125 -57.61 0.32 7.75
C ALA A 125 -58.07 -1.14 7.70
N ASP A 126 -57.29 -2.07 8.27
CA ASP A 126 -57.64 -3.49 8.36
C ASP A 126 -58.76 -3.75 9.38
N ALA A 127 -58.78 -3.00 10.50
CA ALA A 127 -59.86 -3.05 11.50
C ALA A 127 -61.19 -2.45 10.99
N GLY A 128 -61.16 -1.53 10.03
CA GLY A 128 -62.35 -0.98 9.37
C GLY A 128 -62.99 -1.90 8.33
N ALA A 129 -62.25 -2.90 7.83
CA ALA A 129 -62.75 -3.87 6.85
C ALA A 129 -63.50 -5.06 7.48
N ALA A 130 -63.48 -5.20 8.81
CA ALA A 130 -64.08 -6.32 9.54
C ALA A 130 -65.38 -5.95 10.30
N ALA A 131 -66.34 -5.28 9.64
CA ALA A 131 -67.79 -5.38 9.92
C ALA A 131 -68.58 -4.45 8.96
N PRO A 132 -69.72 -4.84 8.34
CA PRO A 132 -70.44 -6.11 8.38
C PRO A 132 -70.84 -6.67 6.98
N GLU A 133 -70.78 -7.99 6.75
CA GLU A 133 -71.72 -8.64 5.83
C GLU A 133 -73.04 -8.86 6.58
N LYS A 134 -74.06 -8.08 6.21
CA LYS A 134 -75.44 -8.20 6.71
C LYS A 134 -76.15 -9.40 6.08
N LYS A 135 -77.03 -10.01 6.89
CA LYS A 135 -78.20 -10.79 6.46
C LYS A 135 -78.91 -10.23 5.20
N ALA A 136 -79.24 -11.11 4.25
CA ALA A 136 -80.50 -11.17 3.48
C ALA A 136 -80.53 -12.53 2.74
N ASP A 137 -81.32 -13.51 3.19
CA ASP A 137 -82.63 -13.87 2.60
C ASP A 137 -82.59 -14.31 1.12
N THR A 138 -82.55 -15.63 0.87
CA THR A 138 -83.46 -16.39 -0.03
C THR A 138 -83.25 -17.89 0.12
#